data_AF-K0ZGT6-F1
#
_entry.id   AF-K0ZGT6-F1
#
_cell.length_a   1.000
_cell.length_b   1.000
_cell.length_c   1.000
_cell.angle_alpha   90.00
_cell.angle_beta   90.00
_cell.angle_gamma   90.00
#
_symmetry.space_group_name_H-M   'P 1'
#
loop_
_entity.id
_entity.type
_entity.pdbx_description
1 polymer ?
#
loop_
_entity_poly.entity_id
_entity_poly.type
_entity_poly.pdbx_seq_one_letter_code
_entity_poly.pdbx_strand_id
1 'polypeptide(L)' 'LKSLVEENTALRLENSKLRERLGEVEADTPVKAKHVRESVRRIYKDGFHVCNDFYGQRREQDEECMFCDELLYRE' A
#
# COMPACT_ATOMS: atom_id res chain seq x y z
N LEU A 1 42.15 -14.03 -8.21
CA LEU A 1 41.32 -14.77 -9.21
C LEU A 1 40.33 -15.71 -8.55
N LYS A 2 40.75 -16.76 -7.82
CA LYS A 2 39.80 -17.69 -7.14
C LYS A 2 38.80 -17.00 -6.21
N SER A 3 39.27 -16.17 -5.28
CA SER A 3 38.41 -15.42 -4.35
C SER A 3 37.42 -14.48 -5.06
N LEU A 4 37.82 -13.83 -6.16
CA LEU A 4 36.92 -12.98 -6.95
C LEU A 4 35.83 -13.79 -7.67
N VAL A 5 36.15 -15.02 -8.11
CA VAL A 5 35.18 -15.92 -8.73
C VAL A 5 34.19 -16.43 -7.69
N GLU A 6 34.67 -16.82 -6.52
CA GLU A 6 33.84 -17.25 -5.38
C GLU A 6 32.88 -16.14 -4.95
N GLU A 7 33.39 -14.92 -4.76
CA GLU A 7 32.59 -13.74 -4.42
C GLU A 7 31.54 -13.44 -5.50
N ASN A 8 31.91 -13.51 -6.77
CA ASN A 8 30.96 -13.29 -7.86
C ASN A 8 29.84 -14.34 -7.88
N THR A 9 30.16 -15.61 -7.60
CA THR A 9 29.14 -16.67 -7.51
C THR A 9 28.20 -16.46 -6.32
N ALA A 10 28.73 -16.05 -5.17
CA ALA A 10 27.93 -15.73 -3.98
C ALA A 10 26.99 -14.54 -4.25
N LEU A 11 27.51 -13.46 -4.83
CA LEU A 11 26.74 -12.27 -5.18
C LEU A 11 25.65 -12.58 -6.21
N ARG A 12 25.89 -13.46 -7.18
CA ARG A 12 24.87 -13.90 -8.14
C ARG A 12 23.74 -14.67 -7.48
N LEU A 13 24.07 -15.55 -6.54
CA LEU A 13 23.08 -16.30 -5.76
C LEU A 13 22.22 -15.34 -4.92
N GLU A 14 22.86 -14.39 -4.25
CA GLU A 14 22.17 -13.38 -3.45
C GLU A 14 21.27 -12.49 -4.31
N ASN A 15 21.76 -12.02 -5.47
CA ASN A 15 20.95 -11.25 -6.42
C ASN A 15 19.72 -12.03 -6.88
N SER A 16 19.87 -13.32 -7.17
CA SER A 16 18.75 -14.19 -7.55
C SER A 16 17.69 -14.23 -6.45
N LYS A 17 18.12 -14.45 -5.20
CA LYS A 17 17.21 -14.50 -4.04
C LYS A 17 16.55 -13.16 -3.74
N LEU A 18 17.27 -12.06 -3.93
CA LEU A 18 16.71 -10.71 -3.75
C LEU A 18 15.63 -10.42 -4.79
N ARG A 19 15.83 -10.82 -6.05
CA ARG A 19 14.83 -10.66 -7.12
C ARG A 19 13.57 -11.50 -6.88
N GLU A 20 13.74 -12.73 -6.38
CA GLU A 20 12.61 -13.59 -5.98
C GLU A 20 11.76 -12.92 -4.90
N ARG A 21 12.38 -12.47 -3.80
CA ARG A 21 11.69 -11.75 -2.73
C ARG A 21 11.05 -10.45 -3.19
N LEU A 22 11.71 -9.72 -4.10
CA LEU A 22 11.14 -8.50 -4.66
C LEU A 22 9.87 -8.81 -5.47
N GLY A 23 9.88 -9.88 -6.28
CA GLY A 23 8.71 -10.35 -7.00
C GLY A 23 7.54 -10.74 -6.08
N GLU A 24 7.82 -11.38 -4.95
CA GLU A 24 6.80 -11.68 -3.93
C GLU A 24 6.17 -10.40 -3.36
N VAL A 25 6.99 -9.42 -2.98
CA VAL A 25 6.53 -8.14 -2.42
C VAL A 25 5.73 -7.33 -3.45
N GLU A 26 6.18 -7.31 -4.71
CA GLU A 26 5.50 -6.64 -5.83
C GLU A 26 4.18 -7.31 -6.21
N ALA A 27 4.06 -8.64 -6.05
CA ALA A 27 2.79 -9.33 -6.25
C ALA A 27 1.77 -9.03 -5.14
N ASP A 28 2.24 -8.87 -3.90
CA ASP A 28 1.40 -8.67 -2.71
C ASP A 28 0.95 -7.21 -2.51
N THR A 29 1.74 -6.25 -2.99
CA THR A 29 1.48 -4.80 -2.85
C THR A 29 0.18 -4.33 -3.50
N PRO A 30 -0.16 -4.67 -4.76
CA PRO A 30 -1.42 -4.23 -5.38
C PRO A 30 -2.65 -4.82 -4.68
N VAL A 31 -2.55 -6.06 -4.18
CA VAL A 31 -3.63 -6.72 -3.42
C VAL A 31 -3.86 -6.01 -2.09
N LYS A 32 -2.78 -5.75 -1.33
CA LYS A 32 -2.84 -4.99 -0.07
C LYS A 32 -3.37 -3.57 -0.26
N ALA A 33 -2.90 -2.86 -1.29
CA ALA A 33 -3.35 -1.51 -1.59
C ALA A 33 -4.85 -1.47 -1.93
N LYS A 34 -5.36 -2.46 -2.66
CA LYS A 34 -6.79 -2.59 -2.95
C LYS A 34 -7.61 -2.82 -1.67
N HIS A 35 -7.17 -3.73 -0.80
CA HIS A 35 -7.85 -4.01 0.47
C HIS A 35 -7.87 -2.81 1.42
N VAL A 36 -6.78 -2.04 1.47
CA VAL A 36 -6.72 -0.79 2.25
C VAL A 36 -7.72 0.23 1.69
N ARG A 37 -7.77 0.43 0.37
CA ARG A 37 -8.74 1.34 -0.28
C ARG A 37 -10.20 0.91 -0.05
N GLU A 38 -10.50 -0.38 -0.06
CA GLU A 38 -11.84 -0.90 0.25
C GLU A 38 -12.22 -0.67 1.72
N SER A 39 -11.27 -0.88 2.63
CA SER A 39 -11.47 -0.67 4.07
C SER A 39 -11.75 0.80 4.40
N VAL A 40 -10.99 1.72 3.81
CA VAL A 40 -11.20 3.17 3.98
C VAL A 40 -12.56 3.60 3.40
N ARG A 41 -12.95 3.07 2.23
CA ARG A 41 -14.30 3.32 1.68
C ARG A 41 -15.42 2.83 2.58
N ARG A 42 -15.22 1.72 3.32
CA ARG A 42 -16.20 1.22 4.28
C ARG A 42 -16.40 2.20 5.43
N ILE A 43 -15.31 2.70 6.01
CA ILE A 43 -15.35 3.69 7.10
C ILE A 43 -16.11 4.96 6.67
N TYR A 44 -15.88 5.43 5.45
CA TYR A 44 -16.61 6.59 4.91
C TYR A 44 -18.12 6.33 4.78
N LYS A 45 -18.49 5.14 4.27
CA LYS A 45 -19.90 4.70 4.16
C LYS A 45 -20.58 4.51 5.50
N ASP A 46 -19.82 4.13 6.53
CA ASP A 46 -20.30 4.01 7.91
C ASP A 46 -20.56 5.38 8.57
N GLY A 47 -20.30 6.48 7.84
CA GLY A 47 -20.61 7.85 8.27
C GLY A 47 -19.46 8.54 8.99
N PHE A 48 -18.20 8.11 8.78
CA PHE A 48 -17.03 8.72 9.40
C PHE A 48 -16.15 9.45 8.38
N HIS A 49 -15.43 10.48 8.83
CA HIS A 49 -14.41 11.14 8.01
C HIS A 49 -13.17 10.26 7.88
N VAL A 50 -12.61 10.24 6.67
CA VAL A 50 -11.35 9.57 6.33
C VAL A 50 -10.25 10.55 5.89
N CYS A 51 -10.54 11.85 5.92
CA CYS A 51 -9.56 12.91 5.70
C CYS A 51 -8.71 13.13 6.96
N ASN A 52 -7.55 13.78 6.80
CA ASN A 52 -6.63 14.03 7.91
C ASN A 52 -7.20 14.95 9.00
N ASP A 53 -8.07 15.89 8.62
CA ASP A 53 -8.54 16.93 9.54
C ASP A 53 -9.55 16.41 10.57
N PHE A 54 -10.40 15.47 10.16
CA PHE A 54 -11.50 14.96 10.98
C PHE A 54 -11.49 13.43 11.13
N TYR A 55 -10.37 12.76 10.84
CA TYR A 55 -10.29 11.30 10.80
C TYR A 55 -10.99 10.61 11.97
N GLY A 56 -11.94 9.72 11.65
CA GLY A 56 -12.68 8.93 12.64
C GLY A 56 -13.78 9.68 13.39
N GLN A 57 -13.97 10.98 13.14
CA GLN A 57 -15.16 11.71 13.60
C GLN A 57 -16.36 11.36 12.73
N ARG A 58 -17.55 11.43 13.31
CA ARG A 58 -18.81 11.12 12.62
C ARG A 58 -19.23 12.34 11.79
N ARG A 59 -19.61 12.12 10.52
CA ARG A 59 -20.16 13.16 9.64
C ARG A 59 -21.50 13.61 10.19
N GLU A 60 -21.65 14.91 10.44
CA GLU A 60 -22.93 15.43 10.93
C GLU A 60 -23.96 15.35 9.80
N GLN A 61 -25.12 14.74 10.06
CA GLN A 61 -26.21 14.61 9.09
C GLN A 61 -25.81 13.96 7.74
N ASP A 62 -24.80 13.08 7.73
CA ASP A 62 -24.24 12.48 6.51
C ASP A 62 -23.71 13.49 5.49
N GLU A 63 -23.19 14.63 5.96
CA GLU A 63 -22.62 15.68 5.10
C GLU A 63 -21.54 15.15 4.15
N GLU A 64 -21.48 15.71 2.94
CA GLU A 64 -20.43 15.42 1.97
C GLU A 64 -19.14 16.17 2.35
N CYS A 65 -18.03 15.44 2.44
CA CYS A 65 -16.74 16.01 2.80
C CYS A 65 -15.80 15.97 1.59
N MET A 66 -15.57 17.13 0.96
CA MET A 66 -14.74 17.24 -0.25
C MET A 66 -13.34 16.62 -0.08
N PHE A 67 -12.74 16.72 1.10
CA PHE A 67 -11.43 16.12 1.38
C PHE A 67 -11.48 14.59 1.46
N CYS A 68 -12.59 14.03 1.95
CA CYS A 68 -12.80 12.58 1.92
C CYS A 68 -13.00 12.11 0.47
N ASP A 69 -13.77 12.86 -0.32
CA ASP A 69 -14.01 12.51 -1.72
C ASP A 69 -12.73 12.60 -2.56
N GLU A 70 -11.92 13.65 -2.37
CA GLU A 70 -10.62 13.77 -3.04
C GLU A 70 -9.71 12.57 -2.68
N LEU A 71 -9.68 12.16 -1.42
CA LEU A 71 -8.88 11.02 -0.97
C LEU A 71 -9.39 9.68 -1.54
N LEU A 72 -10.69 9.54 -1.75
CA LEU A 72 -11.33 8.28 -2.17
C LEU A 72 -11.42 8.10 -3.69
N TYR A 73 -11.50 9.20 -4.44
CA TYR A 73 -11.87 9.18 -5.87
C TYR A 73 -10.87 9.87 -6.79
N ARG A 74 -9.79 10.45 -6.28
CA ARG A 74 -8.70 10.96 -7.13
C ARG A 74 -8.00 9.79 -7.82
N GLU A 75 -8.01 9.81 -9.16
CA GLU A 75 -7.25 8.88 -10.02
C GLU A 75 -5.75 9.17 -10.02
#